data_AF-A0A9W4D1W0-F1
#
_entry.id   AF-A0A9W4D1W0-F1
#
_cell.length_a   1.000
_cell.length_b   1.000
_cell.length_c   1.000
_cell.angle_alpha   90.00
_cell.angle_beta   90.00
_cell.angle_gamma   90.00
#
_symmetry.space_group_name_H-M   'P 1'
#
loop_
_entity.id
_entity.type
_entity.pdbx_description
1 polymer ?
#
loop_
_entity_poly.entity_id
_entity_poly.type
_entity_poly.pdbx_seq_one_letter_code
_entity_poly.pdbx_strand_id
1 'polypeptide(L)'
;MKLFSISGATTLFYILAPVTAMSDVKYPGLLRVPNPNNYFEFLCPSFITYNKPTLMDKIQMIRRVAGNPQMRDYHPKAFDFHQFNIPGEQLYYPLSAAGAMQDYLVFSTDYVIAGVVTRSILANSEEDYAPCDIIV
;
A
#
# COMPACT_ATOMS: atom_id res chain seq x y z
N MET A 1 -34.12 -37.17 -65.69
CA MET A 1 -33.15 -36.19 -65.14
C MET A 1 -33.16 -36.37 -63.62
N LYS A 2 -32.18 -37.07 -63.01
CA LYS A 2 -30.88 -36.55 -62.53
C LYS A 2 -30.98 -35.15 -61.90
N LEU A 3 -30.92 -35.05 -60.57
CA LEU A 3 -29.77 -34.49 -59.84
C LEU A 3 -30.00 -34.49 -58.32
N PHE A 4 -28.93 -34.86 -57.62
CA PHE A 4 -28.79 -34.96 -56.17
C PHE A 4 -28.72 -33.58 -55.51
N SER A 5 -29.14 -33.47 -54.27
CA SER A 5 -28.67 -32.42 -53.35
C SER A 5 -28.65 -32.97 -51.93
N ILE A 6 -27.47 -33.45 -51.52
CA ILE A 6 -27.14 -33.84 -50.16
C ILE A 6 -26.98 -32.52 -49.38
N SER A 7 -27.86 -32.25 -48.42
CA SER A 7 -27.67 -31.16 -47.45
C SER A 7 -27.27 -31.78 -46.12
N GLY A 8 -25.97 -31.87 -45.88
CA GLY A 8 -25.41 -32.27 -44.60
C GLY A 8 -25.49 -31.09 -43.63
N ALA A 9 -26.30 -31.22 -42.59
CA ALA A 9 -26.27 -30.30 -41.46
C ALA A 9 -25.13 -30.73 -40.52
N THR A 10 -23.97 -30.11 -40.63
CA THR A 10 -22.92 -30.20 -39.61
C THR A 10 -23.26 -29.26 -38.46
N THR A 11 -23.80 -29.79 -37.37
CA THR A 11 -23.86 -29.11 -36.08
C THR A 11 -22.44 -29.01 -35.51
N LEU A 12 -21.83 -27.84 -35.67
CA LEU A 12 -20.59 -27.45 -34.98
C LEU A 12 -20.92 -27.23 -33.50
N PHE A 13 -20.57 -28.19 -32.66
CA PHE A 13 -20.49 -27.98 -31.22
C PHE A 13 -19.27 -27.10 -30.94
N TYR A 14 -19.52 -25.79 -30.77
CA TYR A 14 -18.55 -24.90 -30.16
C TYR A 14 -18.43 -25.29 -28.68
N ILE A 15 -17.42 -26.11 -28.37
CA ILE A 15 -16.95 -26.25 -27.00
C ILE A 15 -16.27 -24.93 -26.66
N LEU A 16 -17.03 -24.00 -26.09
CA LEU A 16 -16.47 -22.89 -25.34
C LEU A 16 -15.72 -23.51 -24.17
N ALA A 17 -14.43 -23.76 -24.35
CA ALA A 17 -13.55 -24.02 -23.22
C ALA A 17 -13.76 -22.86 -22.23
N PRO A 18 -13.98 -23.11 -20.94
CA PRO A 18 -13.98 -22.05 -19.96
C PRO A 18 -12.60 -21.42 -20.03
N VAL A 19 -12.52 -20.23 -20.63
CA VAL A 19 -11.36 -19.37 -20.44
C VAL A 19 -11.44 -19.01 -18.97
N THR A 20 -10.68 -19.72 -18.15
CA THR A 20 -10.27 -19.19 -16.86
C THR A 20 -9.45 -17.97 -17.20
N ALA A 21 -10.13 -16.82 -17.33
CA ALA A 21 -9.49 -15.54 -17.15
C ALA A 21 -9.00 -15.57 -15.68
N MET A 22 -7.81 -16.13 -15.48
CA MET A 22 -7.04 -15.82 -14.30
C MET A 22 -6.81 -14.33 -14.42
N SER A 23 -7.62 -13.54 -13.71
CA SER A 23 -7.22 -12.20 -13.34
C SER A 23 -5.85 -12.38 -12.74
N ASP A 24 -4.83 -11.90 -13.44
CA ASP A 24 -3.50 -11.73 -12.85
C ASP A 24 -3.76 -10.93 -11.58
N VAL A 25 -3.76 -11.62 -10.44
CA VAL A 25 -3.69 -10.98 -9.15
C VAL A 25 -2.28 -10.41 -9.17
N LYS A 26 -2.16 -9.18 -9.66
CA LYS A 26 -0.98 -8.36 -9.42
C LYS A 26 -0.89 -8.28 -7.91
N TYR A 27 -0.11 -9.17 -7.31
CA TYR A 27 0.44 -8.93 -6.00
C TYR A 27 1.00 -7.51 -6.07
N PRO A 28 0.49 -6.57 -5.25
CA PRO A 28 1.02 -5.22 -5.26
C PRO A 28 2.52 -5.37 -5.06
N GLY A 29 3.31 -4.99 -6.07
CA GLY A 29 4.75 -5.10 -6.01
C GLY A 29 5.23 -4.42 -4.74
N LEU A 30 6.22 -5.01 -4.06
CA LEU A 30 6.76 -4.44 -2.83
C LEU A 30 7.10 -2.96 -3.06
N LEU A 31 6.55 -2.08 -2.22
CA LEU A 31 6.81 -0.66 -2.32
C LEU A 31 8.29 -0.37 -2.08
N ARG A 32 8.81 0.60 -2.83
CA ARG A 32 10.22 1.01 -2.74
C ARG A 32 10.48 1.63 -1.38
N VAL A 33 11.51 1.14 -0.71
CA VAL A 33 12.00 1.65 0.57
C VAL A 33 13.22 2.54 0.31
N PRO A 34 13.34 3.72 0.93
CA PRO A 34 14.52 4.56 0.77
C PRO A 34 15.76 3.91 1.40
N ASN A 35 16.94 4.19 0.85
CA ASN A 35 18.18 3.71 1.46
C ASN A 35 18.41 4.45 2.79
N PRO A 36 18.51 3.75 3.94
CA PRO A 36 18.64 4.38 5.25
C PRO A 36 19.94 5.15 5.44
N ASN A 37 20.96 4.91 4.61
CA ASN A 37 22.24 5.61 4.66
C ASN A 37 22.25 6.92 3.86
N ASN A 38 21.30 7.10 2.94
CA ASN A 38 21.20 8.29 2.09
C ASN A 38 20.21 9.30 2.67
N TYR A 39 20.29 10.54 2.21
CA TYR A 39 19.19 11.49 2.39
C TYR A 39 18.00 11.05 1.52
N PHE A 40 16.78 11.31 1.99
CA PHE A 40 15.56 11.05 1.24
C PHE A 40 14.44 11.99 1.66
N GLU A 41 13.48 12.20 0.77
CA GLU A 41 12.28 12.98 1.01
C GLU A 41 11.04 12.32 0.38
N PHE A 42 9.91 12.48 1.04
CA PHE A 42 8.61 12.03 0.56
C PHE A 42 7.69 13.21 0.26
N LEU A 43 7.04 13.20 -0.89
CA LEU A 43 5.93 14.10 -1.22
C LEU A 43 4.61 13.33 -1.13
N CYS A 44 3.74 13.76 -0.23
CA CYS A 44 2.46 13.11 -0.02
C CYS A 44 1.33 13.72 -0.86
N PRO A 45 0.25 12.96 -1.16
CA PRO A 45 -0.99 13.48 -1.74
C PRO A 45 -1.60 14.66 -0.96
N SER A 46 -1.31 14.76 0.34
CA SER A 46 -1.63 15.92 1.19
C SER A 46 -0.86 17.20 0.84
N PHE A 47 0.05 17.15 -0.13
CA PHE A 47 1.03 18.19 -0.51
C PHE A 47 2.05 18.53 0.58
N ILE A 48 2.19 17.68 1.59
CA ILE A 48 3.21 17.83 2.63
C ILE A 48 4.46 17.04 2.22
N THR A 49 5.62 17.67 2.39
CA THR A 49 6.92 17.03 2.22
C THR A 49 7.50 16.62 3.56
N TYR A 50 7.96 15.37 3.65
CA TYR A 50 8.65 14.84 4.82
C TYR A 50 10.06 14.43 4.47
N ASN A 51 11.04 15.09 5.08
CA ASN A 51 12.44 14.75 4.91
C ASN A 51 12.93 13.75 5.98
N LYS A 52 14.03 13.06 5.66
CA LYS A 52 14.66 12.09 6.56
C LYS A 52 14.90 12.62 7.98
N PRO A 53 15.52 13.81 8.22
CA PRO A 53 15.71 14.32 9.57
C PRO A 53 14.42 14.39 10.39
N THR A 54 13.35 14.94 9.79
CA THR A 54 12.03 15.07 10.44
C THR A 54 11.45 13.70 10.80
N LEU A 55 11.53 12.73 9.89
CA LEU A 55 11.03 11.37 10.14
C LEU A 55 11.86 10.64 11.18
N MET A 56 13.18 10.85 11.20
CA MET A 56 14.08 10.30 12.22
C MET A 56 13.78 10.87 13.61
N ASP A 57 13.45 12.17 13.72
CA ASP A 57 13.03 12.76 14.99
C ASP A 57 11.74 12.12 15.51
N LYS A 58 10.79 11.79 14.62
CA LYS A 58 9.58 11.04 14.96
C LYS A 58 9.91 9.63 15.43
N ILE A 59 10.81 8.91 14.75
CA ILE A 59 11.29 7.59 15.20
C ILE A 59 11.90 7.68 16.61
N GLN A 60 12.72 8.69 16.89
CA GLN A 60 13.31 8.87 18.21
C GLN A 60 12.24 9.13 19.28
N MET A 61 11.23 9.95 18.97
CA MET A 61 10.09 10.17 19.85
C MET A 61 9.34 8.86 20.12
N ILE A 62 9.02 8.10 19.08
CA ILE A 62 8.32 6.81 19.19
C ILE A 62 9.10 5.85 20.09
N ARG A 63 10.42 5.72 19.90
CA ARG A 63 11.28 4.88 20.75
C ARG A 63 11.19 5.25 22.23
N ARG A 64 11.13 6.55 22.55
CA ARG A 64 11.01 7.03 23.95
C ARG A 64 9.67 6.69 24.58
N VAL A 65 8.59 6.73 23.79
CA VAL A 65 7.23 6.50 24.29
C VAL A 65 6.75 5.05 24.18
N ALA A 66 7.42 4.19 23.39
CA ALA A 66 7.08 2.78 23.24
C ALA A 66 7.12 2.01 24.58
N GLY A 67 7.93 2.46 25.53
CA GLY A 67 7.96 1.91 26.89
C GLY A 67 6.82 2.39 27.81
N ASN A 68 6.01 3.36 27.38
CA ASN A 68 4.93 3.92 28.18
C ASN A 68 3.64 3.11 27.98
N PRO A 69 3.14 2.40 29.02
CA PRO A 69 1.92 1.59 28.90
C PRO A 69 0.68 2.39 28.48
N GLN A 70 0.62 3.68 28.80
CA GLN A 70 -0.52 4.54 28.46
C GLN A 70 -0.60 4.88 26.96
N MET A 71 0.47 4.67 26.20
CA MET A 71 0.52 4.96 24.76
C MET A 71 0.16 3.74 23.90
N ARG A 72 0.01 2.54 24.52
CA ARG A 72 -0.21 1.27 23.79
C ARG A 72 -1.48 1.25 22.95
N ASP A 73 -2.54 1.94 23.39
CA ASP A 73 -3.85 1.85 22.71
C ASP A 73 -3.97 2.78 21.49
N TYR A 74 -3.01 3.69 21.29
CA TYR A 74 -3.10 4.72 20.25
C TYR A 74 -2.16 4.44 19.08
N HIS A 75 -0.84 4.51 19.31
CA HIS A 75 0.18 4.30 18.28
C HIS A 75 1.55 3.99 18.92
N PRO A 76 2.45 3.30 18.19
CA PRO A 76 2.26 2.78 16.83
C PRO A 76 1.35 1.54 16.77
N LYS A 77 0.72 1.33 15.62
CA LYS A 77 -0.18 0.19 15.34
C LYS A 77 0.35 -0.61 14.15
N ALA A 78 -0.08 -1.87 14.02
CA ALA A 78 0.23 -2.72 12.87
C ALA A 78 -0.30 -2.10 11.56
N PHE A 79 0.48 -2.21 10.49
CA PHE A 79 0.16 -1.66 9.17
C PHE A 79 0.13 -2.77 8.12
N ASP A 80 -1.04 -3.03 7.54
CA ASP A 80 -1.32 -4.14 6.61
C ASP A 80 -1.88 -3.69 5.24
N PHE A 81 -2.06 -2.38 5.03
CA PHE A 81 -2.60 -1.83 3.77
C PHE A 81 -1.63 -1.91 2.59
N HIS A 82 -0.32 -1.79 2.84
CA HIS A 82 0.74 -1.96 1.82
C HIS A 82 1.88 -2.82 2.35
N GLN A 83 2.59 -3.48 1.42
CA GLN A 83 3.78 -4.26 1.73
C GLN A 83 5.05 -3.50 1.33
N PHE A 84 5.78 -3.01 2.32
CA PHE A 84 7.13 -2.48 2.15
C PHE A 84 8.16 -3.58 2.37
N ASN A 85 9.26 -3.53 1.61
CA ASN A 85 10.37 -4.47 1.78
C ASN A 85 11.28 -4.07 2.96
N ILE A 86 10.80 -4.27 4.19
CA ILE A 86 11.52 -3.98 5.44
C ILE A 86 11.57 -5.22 6.35
N PRO A 87 12.58 -5.33 7.23
CA PRO A 87 12.63 -6.41 8.21
C PRO A 87 11.55 -6.20 9.29
N GLY A 88 10.99 -7.29 9.83
CA GLY A 88 10.06 -7.24 10.95
C GLY A 88 8.62 -6.84 10.60
N GLU A 89 7.80 -6.61 11.62
CA GLU A 89 6.42 -6.18 11.44
C GLU A 89 6.37 -4.70 11.04
N GLN A 90 5.46 -4.37 10.13
CA GLN A 90 5.23 -3.00 9.68
C GLN A 90 4.28 -2.30 10.65
N LEU A 91 4.69 -1.12 11.10
CA LEU A 91 3.94 -0.28 12.01
C LEU A 91 3.71 1.09 11.40
N TYR A 92 2.68 1.80 11.87
CA TYR A 92 2.41 3.17 11.44
C TYR A 92 2.11 4.13 12.61
N TYR A 93 2.54 5.38 12.43
CA TYR A 93 2.40 6.46 13.41
C TYR A 93 1.99 7.79 12.75
N PRO A 94 1.03 8.54 13.31
CA PRO A 94 0.52 9.76 12.69
C PRO A 94 1.56 10.89 12.68
N LEU A 95 1.73 11.51 11.51
CA LEU A 95 2.60 12.67 11.31
C LEU A 95 1.86 14.00 11.42
N SER A 96 0.57 14.02 11.10
CA SER A 96 -0.30 15.19 11.14
C SER A 96 -1.53 14.96 12.03
N ALA A 97 -2.23 16.06 12.35
CA ALA A 97 -3.46 16.01 13.13
C ALA A 97 -4.55 15.19 12.42
N ALA A 98 -5.46 14.60 13.20
CA ALA A 98 -6.56 13.82 12.63
C ALA A 98 -7.49 14.71 11.79
N GLY A 99 -7.87 14.22 10.61
CA GLY A 99 -8.76 14.92 9.68
C GLY A 99 -9.19 14.03 8.52
N ALA A 100 -9.82 14.63 7.50
CA ALA A 100 -10.24 13.92 6.28
C ALA A 100 -9.05 13.35 5.49
N MET A 101 -7.90 14.02 5.57
CA MET A 101 -6.61 13.52 5.12
C MET A 101 -5.63 13.53 6.31
N GLN A 102 -4.88 12.45 6.47
CA GLN A 102 -3.90 12.32 7.54
C GLN A 102 -2.70 11.50 7.08
N ASP A 103 -1.50 12.01 7.33
CA ASP A 103 -0.26 11.35 6.93
C ASP A 103 0.29 10.49 8.06
N TYR A 104 0.87 9.36 7.68
CA TYR A 104 1.40 8.36 8.60
C TYR A 104 2.79 7.93 8.16
N LEU A 105 3.72 7.92 9.12
CA LEU A 105 5.02 7.30 8.97
C LEU A 105 4.85 5.79 9.08
N VAL A 106 5.32 5.05 8.08
CA VAL A 106 5.40 3.58 8.10
C VAL A 106 6.84 3.17 8.37
N PHE A 107 7.03 2.25 9.32
CA PHE A 107 8.35 1.82 9.78
C PHE A 107 8.29 0.41 10.38
N SER A 108 9.43 -0.25 10.56
CA SER A 108 9.47 -1.59 11.16
C SER A 108 9.57 -1.59 12.68
N THR A 109 9.39 -2.75 13.30
CA THR A 109 9.72 -2.99 14.72
C THR A 109 11.16 -2.67 15.09
N ASP A 110 12.08 -2.75 14.12
CA ASP A 110 13.50 -2.36 14.28
C ASP A 110 13.70 -0.84 14.06
N TYR A 111 12.61 -0.10 13.90
CA TYR A 111 12.56 1.33 13.64
C TYR A 111 13.25 1.75 12.33
N VAL A 112 13.20 0.88 11.31
CA VAL A 112 13.62 1.21 9.95
C VAL A 112 12.46 1.90 9.24
N ILE A 113 12.70 3.11 8.71
CA ILE A 113 11.68 3.87 7.97
C ILE A 113 11.41 3.14 6.64
N ALA A 114 10.14 2.79 6.41
CA ALA A 114 9.68 2.14 5.19
C ALA A 114 9.18 3.18 4.17
N GLY A 115 8.39 4.15 4.65
CA GLY A 115 7.78 5.17 3.81
C GLY A 115 6.83 6.09 4.58
N VAL A 116 6.10 6.91 3.84
CA VAL A 116 4.97 7.70 4.35
C VAL A 116 3.75 7.35 3.51
N VAL A 117 2.58 7.30 4.15
CA VAL A 117 1.29 7.08 3.49
C VAL A 117 0.30 8.17 3.92
N THR A 118 -0.56 8.60 3.00
CA THR A 118 -1.69 9.47 3.30
C THR A 118 -2.95 8.63 3.39
N ARG A 119 -3.59 8.62 4.57
CA ARG A 119 -4.97 8.14 4.72
C ARG A 119 -5.91 9.23 4.19
N SER A 120 -6.87 8.85 3.37
CA SER A 120 -8.00 9.70 2.99
C SER A 120 -9.32 8.96 3.24
N ILE A 121 -10.37 9.72 3.57
CA ILE A 121 -11.72 9.18 3.73
C ILE A 121 -12.47 9.45 2.42
N LEU A 122 -12.85 8.39 1.72
CA LEU A 122 -13.61 8.45 0.48
C LEU A 122 -15.08 8.79 0.74
N ALA A 123 -15.83 9.17 -0.31
CA ALA A 123 -17.23 9.57 -0.19
C ALA A 123 -18.15 8.46 0.37
N ASN A 124 -17.76 7.19 0.20
CA ASN A 124 -18.44 6.02 0.75
C ASN A 124 -18.01 5.68 2.20
N SER A 125 -17.26 6.55 2.88
CA SER A 125 -16.65 6.31 4.19
C SER A 125 -15.61 5.19 4.24
N GLU A 126 -15.12 4.74 3.09
CA GLU A 126 -13.98 3.83 3.00
C GLU A 126 -12.68 4.61 3.22
N GLU A 127 -11.72 3.98 3.89
CA GLU A 127 -10.39 4.54 4.08
C GLU A 127 -9.48 4.06 2.95
N ASP A 128 -8.87 5.01 2.25
CA ASP A 128 -7.80 4.72 1.29
C ASP A 128 -6.46 5.18 1.85
N TYR A 129 -5.42 4.39 1.61
CA TYR A 129 -4.06 4.68 2.04
C TYR A 129 -3.19 4.81 0.79
N ALA A 130 -2.86 6.02 0.40
CA ALA A 130 -2.00 6.26 -0.76
C ALA A 130 -0.53 6.42 -0.30
N PRO A 131 0.43 5.67 -0.87
CA PRO A 131 1.84 5.88 -0.57
C PRO A 131 2.31 7.24 -1.09
N CYS A 132 3.16 7.91 -0.32
CA CYS A 132 3.82 9.14 -0.73
C CYS A 132 5.00 8.82 -1.65
N ASP A 133 5.28 9.70 -2.61
CA ASP A 133 6.33 9.49 -3.59
C ASP A 133 7.70 9.86 -3.01
N ILE A 134 8.72 9.03 -3.26
CA ILE A 134 10.12 9.36 -2.96
C ILE A 134 10.61 10.33 -4.03
N ILE A 135 10.95 11.55 -3.64
CA ILE A 135 11.35 12.62 -4.58
C ILE A 135 12.86 12.92 -4.56
N VAL A 136 13.61 12.36 -3.59
CA VAL A 136 15.07 12.47 -3.47
C VAL A 136 15.65 11.15 -2.95
#